data_AF-A0A1G8XPL5-F1
#
_entry.id   AF-A0A1G8XPL5-F1
#
_cell.length_a   1.000
_cell.length_b   1.000
_cell.length_c   1.000
_cell.angle_alpha   90.00
_cell.angle_beta   90.00
_cell.angle_gamma   90.00
#
_symmetry.space_group_name_H-M   'P 1'
#
loop_
_entity.id
_entity.type
_entity.pdbx_description
1 polymer ?
#
loop_
_entity_poly.entity_id
_entity_poly.type
_entity_poly.pdbx_seq_one_letter_code
_entity_poly.pdbx_strand_id
1 'polypeptide(L)'
;MYFELFRPELDAALKRSDRKKGGRPPMDTVFGPSLEPMAFGASLFKVLVLQALYNLSDAQAEFQILDRSSFGRFLGVDDGDRVPDETPIWRFREALVQADAAERLFARFDAHLRAAGYLAMSGQIVDASIVAAPRKRMSAEERGRS
;
A
#
# COMPACT_ATOMS: atom_id res chain seq x y z
N MET A 1 1.59 9.27 15.21
CA MET A 1 1.73 7.82 14.96
C MET A 1 3.02 7.58 14.17
N TYR A 2 3.92 6.71 14.64
CA TYR A 2 5.23 6.49 14.02
C TYR A 2 5.14 5.33 13.02
N PHE A 3 5.05 5.62 11.72
CA PHE A 3 4.87 4.61 10.67
C PHE A 3 6.08 3.68 10.48
N GLU A 4 7.26 4.04 10.99
CA GLU A 4 8.42 3.16 10.98
C GLU A 4 8.20 1.88 11.79
N LEU A 5 7.21 1.83 12.68
CA LEU A 5 6.87 0.60 13.42
C LEU A 5 6.44 -0.54 12.48
N PHE A 6 5.95 -0.22 11.27
CA PHE A 6 5.54 -1.19 10.25
C PHE A 6 6.68 -1.59 9.32
N ARG A 7 7.81 -0.89 9.38
CA ARG A 7 8.95 -1.09 8.49
C ARG A 7 9.47 -2.53 8.51
N PRO A 8 9.62 -3.23 9.65
CA PRO A 8 10.06 -4.63 9.66
C PRO A 8 9.12 -5.57 8.88
N GLU A 9 7.80 -5.39 9.01
CA GLU A 9 6.80 -6.19 8.31
C GLU A 9 6.73 -5.86 6.82
N LEU A 10 6.85 -4.58 6.48
CA LEU A 10 6.95 -4.11 5.10
C LEU A 10 8.20 -4.69 4.43
N ASP A 11 9.35 -4.61 5.10
CA ASP A 11 10.64 -5.20 4.71
C ASP A 11 10.54 -6.69 4.45
N ALA A 12 9.94 -7.43 5.38
CA ALA A 12 9.72 -8.86 5.21
C ALA A 12 8.75 -9.17 4.05
N ALA A 13 7.70 -8.38 3.88
CA ALA A 13 6.68 -8.60 2.85
C ALA A 13 7.22 -8.37 1.44
N LEU A 14 7.87 -7.23 1.18
CA LEU A 14 8.34 -6.95 -0.18
C LEU A 14 9.52 -7.85 -0.58
N LYS A 15 10.43 -8.19 0.36
CA LYS A 15 11.48 -9.22 0.11
C LYS A 15 10.90 -10.59 -0.26
N ARG A 16 9.76 -10.96 0.33
CA ARG A 16 9.06 -12.23 0.04
C ARG A 16 8.41 -12.21 -1.34
N SER A 17 7.91 -11.05 -1.78
CA SER A 17 7.36 -10.84 -3.12
C SER A 17 8.44 -10.99 -4.20
N ASP A 18 9.61 -10.35 -4.01
CA ASP A 18 10.74 -10.44 -4.94
C ASP A 18 11.21 -11.90 -5.15
N ARG A 19 11.26 -12.70 -4.07
CA ARG A 19 11.67 -14.12 -4.17
C ARG A 19 10.68 -14.97 -5.00
N LYS A 20 9.40 -14.61 -5.05
CA LYS A 20 8.40 -15.30 -5.87
C LYS A 20 8.47 -14.91 -7.35
N LYS A 21 8.96 -13.70 -7.68
CA LYS A 21 9.04 -13.15 -9.05
C LYS A 21 10.41 -13.46 -9.70
N GLY A 22 10.79 -14.74 -9.73
CA GLY A 22 11.98 -15.19 -10.45
C GLY A 22 11.75 -15.20 -11.96
N GLY A 23 12.00 -14.07 -12.65
CA GLY A 23 11.98 -14.01 -14.11
C GLY A 23 11.93 -12.59 -14.69
N ARG A 24 13.07 -12.15 -15.24
CA ARG A 24 13.40 -10.93 -16.02
C ARG A 24 12.86 -9.57 -15.49
N PRO A 25 13.73 -8.57 -15.25
CA PRO A 25 13.29 -7.26 -14.78
C PRO A 25 12.35 -6.61 -15.82
N PRO A 26 11.15 -6.13 -15.42
CA PRO A 26 10.34 -5.29 -16.29
C PRO A 26 11.07 -3.95 -16.49
N MET A 27 11.50 -3.69 -17.72
CA MET A 27 11.94 -2.36 -18.15
C MET A 27 10.76 -1.39 -18.00
N ASP A 28 10.74 -0.64 -16.91
CA ASP A 28 10.91 0.81 -17.05
C ASP A 28 11.50 1.40 -15.79
N THR A 29 12.64 2.04 -16.01
CA THR A 29 13.58 2.53 -15.03
C THR A 29 13.14 3.92 -14.63
N VAL A 30 12.22 4.03 -13.68
CA VAL A 30 12.06 5.28 -12.93
C VAL A 30 12.64 5.16 -11.51
N PHE A 31 13.07 3.96 -11.14
CA PHE A 31 13.92 3.69 -9.98
C PHE A 31 15.01 2.72 -10.44
N GLY A 32 16.20 3.26 -10.72
CA GLY A 32 17.37 2.45 -11.07
C GLY A 32 17.83 1.56 -9.90
N PRO A 33 18.75 0.61 -10.14
CA PRO A 33 19.26 -0.36 -9.16
C PRO A 33 20.06 0.23 -7.97
N SER A 34 19.98 1.55 -7.76
CA SER A 34 20.61 2.29 -6.65
C SER A 34 19.60 2.98 -5.71
N LEU A 35 18.29 2.90 -5.97
CA LEU A 35 17.30 3.20 -4.94
C LEU A 35 16.90 1.90 -4.28
N GLU A 36 17.40 1.69 -3.06
CA GLU A 36 16.90 0.68 -2.12
C GLU A 36 15.38 0.54 -2.30
N PRO A 37 14.87 -0.58 -2.85
CA PRO A 37 13.50 -0.70 -3.36
C PRO A 37 12.40 -0.54 -2.30
N MET A 38 12.77 -0.16 -1.07
CA MET A 38 11.95 -0.20 0.13
C MET A 38 12.05 1.06 1.02
N ALA A 39 12.84 2.08 0.66
CA ALA A 39 12.96 3.30 1.46
C ALA A 39 11.63 4.09 1.59
N PHE A 40 10.67 3.85 0.69
CA PHE A 40 9.35 4.49 0.68
C PHE A 40 8.20 3.59 1.16
N GLY A 41 8.48 2.39 1.70
CA GLY A 41 7.43 1.43 2.09
C GLY A 41 6.44 2.01 3.11
N ALA A 42 6.95 2.80 4.07
CA ALA A 42 6.10 3.50 5.04
C ALA A 42 5.19 4.55 4.36
N SER A 43 5.71 5.31 3.39
CA SER A 43 4.94 6.32 2.64
C SER A 43 3.86 5.69 1.77
N LEU A 44 4.17 4.59 1.07
CA LEU A 44 3.19 3.84 0.28
C LEU A 44 2.11 3.21 1.16
N PHE A 45 2.46 2.73 2.35
CA PHE A 45 1.46 2.25 3.31
C PHE A 45 0.54 3.38 3.80
N LYS A 46 1.08 4.59 4.04
CA LYS A 46 0.26 5.77 4.33
C LYS A 46 -0.71 6.10 3.19
N VAL A 47 -0.30 5.94 1.93
CA VAL A 47 -1.21 6.10 0.77
C VAL A 47 -2.34 5.09 0.83
N LEU A 48 -2.06 3.81 1.10
CA LEU A 48 -3.11 2.79 1.25
C LEU A 48 -4.09 3.12 2.39
N VAL A 49 -3.60 3.71 3.48
CA VAL A 49 -4.44 4.19 4.59
C VAL A 49 -5.33 5.35 4.15
N LEU A 50 -4.81 6.33 3.39
CA LEU A 50 -5.63 7.41 2.84
C LEU A 50 -6.70 6.89 1.87
N GLN A 51 -6.35 5.91 1.04
CA GLN A 51 -7.31 5.26 0.14
C GLN A 51 -8.41 4.55 0.92
N ALA A 52 -8.09 3.85 2.01
CA ALA A 52 -9.09 3.23 2.87
C ALA A 52 -9.96 4.27 3.59
N LEU A 53 -9.38 5.35 4.10
CA LEU A 53 -10.13 6.39 4.82
C LEU A 53 -11.05 7.21 3.91
N TYR A 54 -10.61 7.53 2.70
CA TYR A 54 -11.33 8.43 1.81
C TYR A 54 -11.92 7.73 0.58
N ASN A 55 -11.85 6.39 0.53
CA ASN A 55 -12.30 5.55 -0.58
C ASN A 55 -11.74 6.00 -1.94
N LEU A 56 -10.44 6.27 -1.99
CA LEU A 56 -9.75 6.80 -3.18
C LEU A 56 -9.20 5.65 -4.04
N SER A 57 -9.31 5.79 -5.37
CA SER A 57 -8.55 4.97 -6.31
C SER A 57 -7.06 5.33 -6.31
N ASP A 58 -6.24 4.53 -7.01
CA ASP A 58 -4.80 4.80 -7.14
C ASP A 58 -4.55 6.15 -7.85
N ALA A 59 -5.25 6.43 -8.95
CA ALA A 59 -5.20 7.72 -9.64
C ALA A 59 -5.74 8.90 -8.79
N GLN A 60 -6.79 8.67 -8.00
CA GLN A 60 -7.33 9.72 -7.12
C GLN A 60 -6.38 10.02 -5.96
N ALA A 61 -5.66 9.03 -5.45
CA ALA A 61 -4.72 9.22 -4.35
C ALA A 61 -3.60 10.18 -4.74
N GLU A 62 -2.99 10.00 -5.91
CA GLU A 62 -1.96 10.90 -6.45
C GLU A 62 -2.46 12.36 -6.50
N PHE A 63 -3.60 12.58 -7.14
CA PHE A 63 -4.19 13.91 -7.27
C PHE A 63 -4.50 14.55 -5.92
N GLN A 64 -5.11 13.79 -4.99
CA GLN A 64 -5.50 14.31 -3.68
C GLN A 64 -4.30 14.60 -2.77
N ILE A 65 -3.19 13.87 -2.91
CA ILE A 65 -1.97 14.15 -2.14
C ILE A 65 -1.33 15.46 -2.62
N LEU A 66 -1.32 15.71 -3.92
CA LEU A 66 -0.81 16.95 -4.51
C LEU A 66 -1.71 18.16 -4.21
N ASP A 67 -3.03 17.98 -4.20
CA ASP A 67 -4.01 19.06 -3.97
C ASP A 67 -4.16 19.43 -2.49
N ARG A 68 -4.00 18.46 -1.57
CA ARG A 68 -4.24 18.66 -0.14
C ARG A 68 -2.94 18.63 0.66
N SER A 69 -2.53 19.80 1.14
CA SER A 69 -1.35 19.95 2.00
C SER A 69 -1.41 19.09 3.28
N SER A 70 -2.61 18.78 3.78
CA SER A 70 -2.79 17.86 4.91
C SER A 70 -2.41 16.42 4.58
N PHE A 71 -2.63 15.97 3.35
CA PHE A 71 -2.23 14.64 2.88
C PHE A 71 -0.73 14.58 2.64
N GLY A 72 -0.15 15.62 2.00
CA GLY A 72 1.29 15.74 1.86
C GLY A 72 2.02 15.68 3.21
N ARG A 73 1.56 16.48 4.19
CA ARG A 73 2.09 16.46 5.56
C ARG A 73 1.92 15.12 6.27
N PHE A 74 0.82 14.40 6.02
CA PHE A 74 0.63 13.06 6.57
C PHE A 74 1.65 12.06 6.00
N LEU A 75 1.89 12.11 4.69
CA LEU A 75 2.94 11.33 4.03
C LEU A 75 4.34 11.72 4.51
N GLY A 76 4.52 12.97 4.92
CA GLY A 76 5.84 13.55 5.22
C GLY A 76 6.57 13.95 3.94
N VAL A 77 5.81 14.34 2.91
CA VAL A 77 6.34 14.97 1.69
C VAL A 77 6.19 16.49 1.83
N ASP A 78 7.26 17.22 1.53
CA ASP A 78 7.29 18.67 1.50
C ASP A 78 7.08 19.20 0.07
N ASP A 79 6.93 20.52 -0.09
CA ASP A 79 6.76 21.18 -1.39
C ASP A 79 7.96 20.86 -2.31
N GLY A 80 7.70 20.12 -3.39
CA GLY A 80 8.72 19.66 -4.35
C GLY A 80 9.18 18.21 -4.19
N ASP A 81 8.74 17.50 -3.14
CA ASP A 81 8.97 16.06 -3.03
C ASP A 81 8.11 15.27 -4.01
N ARG A 82 8.68 14.18 -4.52
CA ARG A 82 7.99 13.32 -5.48
C ARG A 82 6.95 12.46 -4.77
N VAL A 83 5.68 12.71 -5.09
CA VAL A 83 4.53 11.90 -4.64
C VAL A 83 4.50 10.57 -5.39
N PRO A 84 4.13 9.46 -4.73
CA PRO A 84 3.89 8.20 -5.43
C PRO A 84 2.76 8.34 -6.45
N ASP A 85 3.03 7.96 -7.70
CA ASP A 85 2.05 7.85 -8.77
C ASP A 85 1.24 6.54 -8.67
N GLU A 86 0.23 6.39 -9.53
CA GLU A 86 -0.62 5.20 -9.61
C GLU A 86 0.18 3.88 -9.71
N THR A 87 1.26 3.88 -10.50
CA THR A 87 2.03 2.66 -10.77
C THR A 87 2.74 2.10 -9.52
N PRO A 88 3.51 2.89 -8.74
CA PRO A 88 4.06 2.47 -7.46
C PRO A 88 3.01 2.04 -6.44
N ILE A 89 1.87 2.74 -6.35
CA ILE A 89 0.80 2.40 -5.41
C ILE A 89 0.26 1.00 -5.72
N TRP A 90 -0.06 0.76 -7.00
CA TRP A 90 -0.55 -0.53 -7.45
C TRP A 90 0.47 -1.66 -7.23
N ARG A 91 1.74 -1.47 -7.61
CA ARG A 91 2.80 -2.48 -7.42
C ARG A 91 3.03 -2.80 -5.94
N PHE A 92 2.96 -1.80 -5.07
CA PHE A 92 3.08 -1.99 -3.64
C PHE A 92 1.93 -2.81 -3.07
N ARG A 93 0.69 -2.47 -3.47
CA ARG A 93 -0.50 -3.26 -3.09
C ARG A 93 -0.37 -4.70 -3.57
N GLU A 94 0.03 -4.91 -4.84
CA GLU A 94 0.25 -6.25 -5.40
C GLU A 94 1.26 -7.03 -4.55
N ALA A 95 2.40 -6.43 -4.22
CA ALA A 95 3.44 -7.08 -3.42
C ALA A 95 2.96 -7.47 -2.01
N LEU A 96 2.16 -6.62 -1.35
CA LEU A 96 1.58 -6.95 -0.04
C LEU A 96 0.55 -8.08 -0.11
N VAL A 97 -0.24 -8.16 -1.19
CA VAL A 97 -1.17 -9.26 -1.43
C VAL A 97 -0.42 -10.56 -1.69
N GLN A 98 0.61 -10.54 -2.55
CA GLN A 98 1.42 -11.73 -2.87
C GLN A 98 2.18 -12.30 -1.67
N ALA A 99 2.53 -11.42 -0.73
CA ALA A 99 3.19 -11.75 0.52
C ALA A 99 2.25 -12.16 1.66
N ASP A 100 0.92 -12.07 1.46
CA ASP A 100 -0.11 -12.26 2.50
C ASP A 100 0.09 -11.31 3.70
N ALA A 101 0.49 -10.08 3.42
CA ALA A 101 0.89 -9.10 4.43
C ALA A 101 -0.11 -7.94 4.57
N ALA A 102 -0.96 -7.71 3.57
CA ALA A 102 -1.91 -6.59 3.57
C ALA A 102 -2.83 -6.62 4.80
N GLU A 103 -3.54 -7.73 5.03
CA GLU A 103 -4.46 -7.89 6.17
C GLU A 103 -3.73 -7.72 7.51
N ARG A 104 -2.55 -8.33 7.65
CA ARG A 104 -1.73 -8.23 8.88
C ARG A 104 -1.30 -6.79 9.19
N LEU A 105 -0.90 -6.04 8.17
CA LEU A 105 -0.50 -4.64 8.32
C LEU A 105 -1.68 -3.76 8.72
N PHE A 106 -2.83 -3.94 8.08
CA PHE A 106 -4.05 -3.20 8.43
C PHE A 106 -4.60 -3.57 9.81
N ALA A 107 -4.55 -4.83 10.21
CA ALA A 107 -4.94 -5.25 11.57
C ALA A 107 -4.02 -4.63 12.64
N ARG A 108 -2.71 -4.56 12.38
CA ARG A 108 -1.77 -3.90 13.29
C ARG A 108 -1.99 -2.39 13.35
N PHE A 109 -2.36 -1.78 12.22
CA PHE A 109 -2.73 -0.37 12.16
C PHE A 109 -4.00 -0.08 12.96
N ASP A 110 -5.02 -0.92 12.80
CA ASP A 110 -6.27 -0.87 13.57
C ASP A 110 -6.02 -0.95 15.08
N ALA A 111 -5.22 -1.93 15.52
CA ALA A 111 -4.85 -2.07 16.93
C ALA A 111 -4.17 -0.81 17.49
N HIS A 112 -3.31 -0.16 16.70
CA HIS A 112 -2.67 1.09 17.09
C HIS A 112 -3.67 2.24 17.20
N LEU A 113 -4.63 2.34 16.27
CA LEU A 113 -5.69 3.34 16.35
C LEU A 113 -6.56 3.15 17.59
N ARG A 114 -6.95 1.91 17.90
CA ARG A 114 -7.71 1.58 19.11
C ARG A 114 -6.95 1.95 20.38
N ALA A 115 -5.66 1.60 20.44
CA ALA A 115 -4.81 1.92 21.59
C ALA A 115 -4.63 3.43 21.79
N ALA A 116 -4.65 4.21 20.71
CA ALA A 116 -4.58 5.66 20.74
C ALA A 116 -5.96 6.35 20.94
N GLY A 117 -7.05 5.60 21.09
CA GLY A 117 -8.41 6.12 21.33
C GLY A 117 -9.22 6.46 20.07
N TYR A 118 -8.71 6.14 18.87
CA TYR A 118 -9.36 6.44 17.58
C TYR A 118 -10.31 5.32 17.11
N LEU A 119 -11.28 4.94 17.95
CA LEU A 119 -12.21 3.82 17.68
C LEU A 119 -13.06 4.01 16.42
N ALA A 120 -13.53 5.22 16.14
CA ALA A 120 -14.35 5.50 14.96
C ALA A 120 -13.57 5.32 13.65
N MET A 121 -12.31 5.77 13.60
CA MET A 121 -11.44 5.60 12.44
C MET A 121 -11.02 4.14 12.24
N SER A 122 -10.79 3.42 13.35
CA SER A 122 -10.52 1.98 13.35
C SER A 122 -11.62 1.20 12.61
N GLY A 123 -12.91 1.45 12.92
CA GLY A 123 -14.04 0.81 12.24
C GLY A 123 -14.10 1.08 10.73
N GLN A 124 -13.86 2.33 10.31
CA GLN A 124 -13.90 2.73 8.91
C GLN A 124 -12.78 2.12 8.08
N ILE A 125 -11.56 2.07 8.63
CA ILE A 125 -10.39 1.51 7.92
C ILE A 125 -10.52 0.02 7.74
N VAL A 126 -11.02 -0.72 8.74
CA VAL A 126 -11.22 -2.17 8.63
C VAL A 126 -12.25 -2.49 7.54
N ASP A 127 -13.38 -1.79 7.52
CA ASP A 127 -14.42 -1.98 6.50
C ASP A 127 -13.87 -1.71 5.09
N ALA A 128 -13.26 -0.54 4.89
CA ALA A 128 -12.72 -0.14 3.60
C ALA A 128 -11.53 -0.99 3.13
N SER A 129 -10.66 -1.44 4.04
CA SER A 129 -9.51 -2.30 3.68
C SER A 129 -9.94 -3.73 3.33
N ILE A 130 -11.06 -4.24 3.84
CA ILE A 130 -11.66 -5.50 3.39
C ILE A 130 -12.23 -5.37 1.97
N VAL A 131 -12.76 -4.21 1.62
CA VAL A 131 -13.28 -3.91 0.27
C VAL A 131 -12.15 -3.63 -0.73
N ALA A 132 -11.09 -2.95 -0.29
CA ALA A 132 -9.93 -2.58 -1.11
C ALA A 132 -8.86 -3.69 -1.21
N ALA A 133 -8.82 -4.63 -0.26
CA ALA A 133 -8.13 -5.90 -0.45
C ALA A 133 -8.88 -6.64 -1.56
N PRO A 134 -8.23 -6.97 -2.69
CA PRO A 134 -8.94 -7.60 -3.78
C PRO A 134 -9.56 -8.89 -3.25
N ARG A 135 -10.90 -8.95 -3.26
CA ARG A 135 -11.63 -10.20 -3.13
C ARG A 135 -11.00 -11.15 -4.13
N LYS A 136 -10.29 -12.13 -3.59
CA LYS A 136 -9.81 -13.34 -4.25
C LYS A 136 -10.78 -13.68 -5.39
N ARG A 137 -10.43 -13.34 -6.63
CA ARG A 137 -11.16 -13.90 -7.78
C ARG A 137 -10.67 -15.33 -7.83
N MET A 138 -11.47 -16.22 -7.24
CA MET A 138 -11.40 -17.66 -7.35
C MET A 138 -11.02 -18.01 -8.80
N SER A 139 -9.81 -18.55 -8.96
CA SER A 139 -9.54 -19.96 -9.20
C SER A 139 -9.80 -20.38 -10.65
N ALA A 140 -8.88 -21.22 -11.13
CA ALA A 140 -8.75 -21.80 -12.45
C ALA A 140 -10.02 -22.48 -12.99
N GLU A 141 -9.98 -22.77 -14.29
CA GLU A 141 -10.87 -23.68 -15.03
C GLU A 141 -12.27 -23.18 -15.41
N GLU A 142 -12.36 -22.46 -16.53
CA GLU A 142 -13.47 -22.66 -17.48
C GLU A 142 -13.03 -22.32 -18.91
N ARG A 143 -12.01 -23.03 -19.41
CA ARG A 143 -11.77 -23.15 -20.86
C ARG A 143 -11.99 -24.59 -21.27
N GLY A 144 -13.25 -25.02 -21.17
CA GLY A 144 -13.70 -26.32 -21.60
C GLY A 144 -15.19 -26.29 -21.96
N ARG A 145 -15.46 -26.39 -23.27
CA ARG A 145 -16.76 -26.42 -23.97
C ARG A 145 -17.49 -25.08 -24.10
N SER A 146 -17.56 -24.54 -25.31
CA SER A 146 -18.50 -25.03 -26.32
C SER A 146 -18.06 -24.63 -27.72
#